data_AF-A0A443S031-F1
#
_entry.id   AF-A0A443S031-F1
#
_cell.length_a   1.000
_cell.length_b   1.000
_cell.length_c   1.000
_cell.angle_alpha   90.00
_cell.angle_beta   90.00
_cell.angle_gamma   90.00
#
_symmetry.space_group_name_H-M   'P 1'
#
loop_
_entity.id
_entity.type
_entity.pdbx_description
1 polymer ?
#
loop_
_entity_poly.entity_id
_entity_poly.type
_entity_poly.pdbx_seq_one_letter_code
_entity_poly.pdbx_strand_id
1 'polypeptide(L)' 'MNVTPFLLFCFAQTFAKECYCGIGSAIKRVIGGTEVSRGKYPWMVYLYLTKPDHDSFCGGAIINNRYILTAAHWIV' A
#
# COMPACT_ATOMS: atom_id res chain seq x y z
N MET A 1 11.25 -50.43 -3.58
CA MET A 1 10.56 -51.07 -4.72
C MET A 1 10.22 -49.98 -5.72
N ASN A 2 11.05 -49.91 -6.77
CA ASN A 2 10.87 -49.35 -8.11
C ASN A 2 10.12 -48.01 -8.35
N VAL A 3 10.92 -47.01 -8.72
CA VAL A 3 10.77 -45.97 -9.79
C VAL A 3 9.45 -45.84 -10.60
N THR A 4 8.85 -44.64 -10.48
CA THR A 4 8.29 -43.64 -11.46
C THR A 4 7.38 -44.07 -12.64
N PRO A 5 6.41 -43.22 -13.08
CA PRO A 5 6.73 -42.06 -13.92
C PRO A 5 6.02 -40.74 -13.54
N PHE A 6 6.72 -39.67 -13.89
CA PHE A 6 6.29 -38.28 -14.04
C PHE A 6 4.86 -38.10 -14.57
N LEU A 7 4.26 -36.95 -14.21
CA LEU A 7 3.08 -36.26 -14.80
C LEU A 7 1.80 -36.29 -13.94
N LEU A 8 1.27 -35.09 -13.67
CA LEU A 8 -0.03 -34.76 -13.05
C LEU A 8 0.01 -34.73 -11.50
N PHE A 9 0.21 -33.62 -10.80
CA PHE A 9 0.07 -32.21 -11.11
C PHE A 9 1.14 -31.48 -10.31
N CYS A 10 1.84 -30.56 -10.98
CA CYS A 10 2.44 -29.41 -10.33
C CYS A 10 1.37 -28.82 -9.39
N PHE A 11 1.48 -29.01 -8.07
CA PHE A 11 0.88 -28.07 -7.12
C PHE A 11 1.66 -26.77 -7.29
N ALA A 12 1.40 -26.09 -8.41
CA ALA A 12 1.42 -24.66 -8.46
C ALA A 12 0.35 -24.23 -7.45
N GLN A 13 0.71 -24.27 -6.17
CA GLN A 13 -0.02 -23.52 -5.16
C GLN A 13 0.18 -22.07 -5.59
N THR A 14 -0.71 -21.57 -6.44
CA THR A 14 -0.82 -20.15 -6.69
C THR A 14 -1.16 -19.56 -5.33
N PHE A 15 -0.14 -19.06 -4.63
CA PHE A 15 -0.29 -18.22 -3.46
C PHE A 15 -0.99 -16.95 -3.95
N ALA A 16 -2.31 -17.00 -4.09
CA ALA A 16 -3.11 -15.80 -4.18
C ALA A 16 -2.94 -15.10 -2.83
N LYS A 17 -2.03 -14.13 -2.77
CA LYS A 17 -1.95 -13.21 -1.63
C LYS A 17 -3.29 -12.46 -1.60
N GLU A 18 -4.16 -12.83 -0.67
CA GLU A 18 -5.38 -12.07 -0.38
C GLU A 18 -4.98 -10.64 0.02
N CYS A 19 -5.32 -9.66 -0.82
CA CYS A 19 -5.07 -8.24 -0.57
C CYS A 19 -6.31 -7.62 0.08
N TYR A 20 -6.22 -7.30 1.36
CA TYR A 20 -7.23 -6.53 2.06
C TYR A 20 -6.91 -5.02 2.00
N CYS A 21 -7.93 -4.17 1.98
CA CYS A 21 -7.79 -2.72 2.02
C CYS A 21 -8.50 -2.13 3.26
N GLY A 22 -8.14 -0.90 3.65
CA GLY A 22 -8.86 -0.15 4.68
C GLY A 22 -8.75 -0.68 6.12
N ILE A 23 -7.73 -1.51 6.43
CA ILE A 23 -7.46 -1.97 7.81
C ILE A 23 -6.99 -0.84 8.71
N GLY A 24 -7.93 -0.23 9.42
CA GLY A 24 -7.68 0.80 10.41
C GLY A 24 -8.98 1.13 11.13
N SER A 25 -8.88 1.79 12.27
CA SER A 25 -10.07 2.33 12.93
C SER A 25 -10.60 3.50 12.11
N ALA A 26 -11.93 3.61 12.02
CA ALA A 26 -12.58 4.84 11.57
C ALA A 26 -12.31 5.94 12.61
N ILE A 27 -11.23 6.71 12.41
CA ILE A 27 -10.97 7.89 13.24
C ILE A 27 -11.76 9.06 12.68
N LYS A 28 -12.41 9.82 13.57
CA LYS A 28 -12.96 11.14 13.27
C LYS A 28 -11.82 12.13 12.96
N ARG A 29 -12.17 13.38 12.68
CA ARG A 29 -11.20 14.47 12.43
C ARG A 29 -10.06 14.45 13.46
N VAL A 30 -8.82 14.45 12.98
CA VAL A 30 -7.62 14.56 13.83
C VAL A 30 -7.46 16.02 14.27
N ILE A 31 -7.69 16.30 15.55
CA ILE A 31 -7.40 17.59 16.20
C ILE A 31 -6.63 17.28 17.48
N GLY A 32 -5.41 17.79 17.63
CA GLY A 32 -4.57 17.50 18.81
C GLY A 32 -4.23 16.01 18.96
N GLY A 33 -4.08 15.28 17.85
CA GLY A 33 -3.79 13.85 17.85
C GLY A 33 -2.43 13.51 18.47
N THR A 34 -2.25 12.23 18.77
CA THR A 34 -0.98 11.66 19.25
C THR A 34 -0.30 10.86 18.14
N GLU A 35 0.99 10.60 18.31
CA GLU A 35 1.74 9.73 17.42
C GLU A 35 1.14 8.31 17.37
N VAL A 36 1.10 7.73 16.17
CA VAL A 36 0.57 6.38 15.94
C VAL A 36 1.71 5.38 15.84
N SER A 37 1.44 4.11 16.19
CA SER A 37 2.43 3.06 16.00
C SER A 37 2.78 2.89 14.51
N ARG A 38 4.05 2.52 14.25
CA ARG A 38 4.51 2.21 12.89
C ARG A 38 3.61 1.15 12.26
N GLY A 39 3.16 1.42 11.03
CA GLY A 39 2.30 0.50 10.28
C GLY A 39 0.82 0.52 10.68
N LYS A 40 0.38 1.40 11.60
CA LYS A 40 -1.04 1.52 11.99
C LYS A 40 -1.97 1.85 10.82
N TYR A 41 -1.49 2.68 9.88
CA TYR A 41 -2.18 3.03 8.64
C TYR A 41 -1.28 2.69 7.46
N PRO A 42 -1.27 1.42 7.01
CA PRO A 42 -0.28 0.91 6.05
C PRO A 42 -0.40 1.52 4.65
N TRP A 43 -1.53 2.15 4.32
CA TRP A 43 -1.72 2.87 3.06
C TRP A 43 -1.16 4.29 3.07
N MET A 44 -0.80 4.86 4.22
CA MET A 44 -0.30 6.24 4.28
C MET A 44 1.06 6.36 3.59
N VAL A 45 1.18 7.32 2.69
CA VAL A 45 2.45 7.62 2.01
C VAL A 45 2.84 9.08 2.15
N TYR A 46 4.15 9.31 2.14
CA TYR A 46 4.77 10.62 2.05
C TYR A 46 5.22 10.84 0.60
N LEU A 47 4.74 11.89 -0.02
CA LEU A 47 5.13 12.30 -1.37
C LEU A 47 6.09 13.48 -1.25
N TYR A 48 7.28 13.31 -1.79
CA TYR A 48 8.26 14.38 -1.95
C TYR A 48 8.25 14.83 -3.41
N LEU A 49 7.94 16.10 -3.65
CA LEU A 49 7.72 16.67 -4.97
C LEU A 49 8.76 17.75 -5.23
N THR A 50 9.66 17.49 -6.17
CA THR A 50 10.65 18.48 -6.62
C THR A 50 10.08 19.26 -7.79
N LYS A 51 9.86 20.56 -7.59
CA LYS A 51 9.46 21.51 -8.63
C LYS A 51 10.65 22.40 -8.99
N PRO A 52 10.66 23.06 -10.17
CA PRO A 52 11.79 23.88 -10.60
C PRO A 52 12.19 24.97 -9.59
N ASP A 53 11.21 25.55 -8.89
CA ASP A 53 11.43 26.69 -7.99
C ASP A 53 11.51 26.30 -6.51
N HIS A 54 10.95 25.14 -6.12
CA HIS A 54 10.94 24.68 -4.73
C HIS A 54 10.58 23.20 -4.61
N ASP A 55 11.09 22.57 -3.55
CA ASP A 55 10.59 21.27 -3.11
C ASP A 55 9.33 21.45 -2.26
N SER A 56 8.40 20.51 -2.38
CA SER A 56 7.18 20.46 -1.59
C SER A 56 6.91 19.03 -1.13
N PHE A 57 6.12 18.88 -0.07
CA PHE A 57 5.76 17.58 0.45
C PHE A 57 4.26 17.48 0.71
N CYS A 58 3.75 16.28 0.49
CA CYS A 58 2.32 16.01 0.41
C CYS A 58 2.01 14.60 0.91
N GLY A 59 0.75 14.34 1.20
CA GLY A 59 0.27 13.00 1.59
C GLY A 59 -0.28 12.20 0.41
N GLY A 60 -0.58 10.94 0.66
CA GLY A 60 -1.37 10.12 -0.25
C GLY A 60 -1.83 8.82 0.41
N ALA A 61 -2.60 8.04 -0.35
CA ALA A 61 -3.06 6.72 0.06
C ALA A 61 -2.78 5.68 -1.04
N ILE A 62 -2.18 4.54 -0.67
CA ILE A 62 -2.07 3.38 -1.55
C ILE A 62 -3.47 2.80 -1.76
N ILE A 63 -3.91 2.75 -3.02
CA ILE A 63 -5.23 2.20 -3.38
C ILE A 63 -5.14 0.80 -4.01
N ASN A 64 -3.97 0.43 -4.54
CA ASN A 64 -3.64 -0.92 -5.02
C ASN A 64 -2.12 -1.08 -5.20
N ASN A 65 -1.68 -2.14 -5.87
CA ASN A 65 -0.25 -2.46 -6.09
C ASN A 65 0.50 -1.55 -7.07
N ARG A 66 -0.17 -0.56 -7.68
CA ARG A 66 0.41 0.32 -8.71
C ARG A 66 0.12 1.80 -8.52
N TYR A 67 -0.93 2.14 -7.77
CA TYR A 67 -1.46 3.48 -7.74
C TYR A 67 -1.53 4.06 -6.32
N ILE A 68 -1.18 5.34 -6.24
CA ILE A 68 -1.34 6.20 -5.07
C ILE A 68 -2.40 7.26 -5.42
N LEU A 69 -3.38 7.42 -4.53
CA LEU A 69 -4.34 8.51 -4.59
C LEU A 69 -3.80 9.71 -3.81
N THR A 70 -3.89 10.90 -4.41
CA THR A 70 -3.45 12.17 -3.82
C THR A 70 -4.28 13.35 -4.34
N ALA A 71 -4.11 14.53 -3.76
CA ALA A 71 -4.85 15.72 -4.19
C ALA A 71 -4.22 16.30 -5.48
N ALA A 72 -5.06 16.65 -6.46
CA ALA A 72 -4.57 17.18 -7.74
C ALA A 72 -3.67 18.41 -7.56
N HIS A 73 -4.11 19.39 -6.75
CA HIS A 73 -3.39 20.66 -6.50
C HIS A 73 -1.99 20.52 -5.90
N TRP A 74 -1.58 19.32 -5.48
CA TRP A 74 -0.23 19.05 -5.03
C TRP A 74 0.70 18.75 -6.22
N ILE A 75 0.17 18.09 -7.24
CA ILE A 75 0.92 17.56 -8.38
C ILE A 75 0.86 18.49 -9.59
N VAL A 76 -0.29 19.14 -9.86
CA VAL A 76 -0.39 20.24 -10.82
C VAL A 76 0.16 21.54 -10.25
#